data_AF-A0A392SDC9-F1
#
_entry.id   AF-A0A392SDC9-F1
#
_cell.length_a   1.000
_cell.length_b   1.000
_cell.length_c   1.000
_cell.angle_alpha   90.00
_cell.angle_beta   90.00
_cell.angle_gamma   90.00
#
_symmetry.space_group_name_H-M   'P 1'
#
loop_
_entity.id
_entity.type
_entity.pdbx_description
1 polymer ?
#
loop_
_entity_poly.entity_id
_entity_poly.type
_entity_poly.pdbx_seq_one_letter_code
_entity_poly.pdbx_strand_id
1 'polypeptide(L)' 'MTATEKILARASDKCEVKPGENAWVNVDVLMINDITCPGVSGIFKKEFGNTAK' A
#
# COMPACT_ATOMS: atom_id res chain seq x y z
N MET A 1 -1.75 -20.87 -8.30
CA MET A 1 -1.30 -19.66 -7.60
C MET A 1 0.09 -19.86 -7.02
N THR A 2 1.02 -18.98 -7.36
CA THR A 2 2.34 -18.81 -6.72
C THR A 2 2.21 -18.26 -5.30
N ALA A 3 3.30 -18.19 -4.55
CA ALA A 3 3.30 -17.58 -3.21
C ALA A 3 2.89 -16.09 -3.26
N THR A 4 3.44 -15.33 -4.21
CA THR A 4 3.10 -13.91 -4.42
C THR A 4 1.63 -13.72 -4.76
N GLU A 5 1.08 -14.55 -5.66
CA GLU A 5 -0.34 -14.49 -6.02
C GLU A 5 -1.25 -14.75 -4.81
N LYS A 6 -0.91 -15.71 -3.94
CA LYS A 6 -1.70 -15.97 -2.73
C LYS A 6 -1.66 -14.80 -1.75
N ILE A 7 -0.51 -14.15 -1.57
CA ILE A 7 -0.37 -12.99 -0.68
C ILE A 7 -1.21 -11.82 -1.21
N LEU A 8 -1.10 -11.51 -2.51
CA LEU A 8 -1.87 -10.44 -3.14
C LEU A 8 -3.38 -10.73 -3.17
N ALA A 9 -3.79 -11.98 -3.43
CA ALA A 9 -5.19 -12.39 -3.36
C ALA A 9 -5.77 -12.19 -1.96
N ARG A 10 -5.05 -12.64 -0.92
CA ARG A 10 -5.44 -12.40 0.48
C ARG A 10 -5.52 -10.90 0.80
N ALA A 11 -4.52 -10.12 0.42
CA ALA A 11 -4.48 -8.69 0.72
C ALA A 11 -5.55 -7.87 -0.02
N SER A 12 -6.12 -8.41 -1.11
CA SER A 12 -7.18 -7.78 -1.91
C SER A 12 -8.57 -8.38 -1.68
N ASP A 13 -8.74 -9.26 -0.67
CA ASP A 13 -9.98 -10.00 -0.39
C ASP A 13 -10.54 -10.76 -1.62
N LYS A 14 -9.64 -11.31 -2.45
CA LYS A 14 -9.95 -12.10 -3.64
C LYS A 14 -9.60 -13.58 -3.44
N CYS A 15 -10.34 -14.46 -4.12
CA CYS A 15 -10.04 -15.90 -4.12
C CYS A 15 -8.78 -16.23 -4.95
N GLU A 16 -8.51 -15.48 -6.01
CA GLU A 16 -7.31 -15.59 -6.84
C GLU A 16 -6.94 -14.23 -7.46
N VAL A 17 -5.68 -14.11 -7.89
CA VAL A 17 -5.20 -13.03 -8.77
C VAL A 17 -4.31 -13.64 -9.85
N LYS A 18 -4.25 -13.02 -11.03
CA LYS A 18 -3.44 -13.48 -12.16
C LYS A 18 -2.38 -12.43 -12.57
N PRO A 19 -1.25 -12.85 -13.15
CA PRO A 19 -0.27 -11.91 -13.69
C PRO A 19 -0.91 -10.99 -14.74
N GLY A 20 -0.65 -9.68 -14.63
CA GLY A 20 -1.22 -8.64 -15.50
C GLY A 20 -2.55 -8.05 -15.00
N GLU A 21 -3.10 -8.54 -13.89
CA GLU A 21 -4.29 -7.97 -13.26
C GLU A 21 -3.92 -6.80 -12.32
N ASN A 22 -4.73 -5.74 -12.32
CA ASN A 22 -4.66 -4.69 -11.30
C ASN A 22 -5.45 -5.13 -10.05
N ALA A 23 -4.82 -5.07 -8.88
CA ALA A 23 -5.45 -5.37 -7.60
C ALA A 23 -5.24 -4.21 -6.62
N TRP A 24 -6.32 -3.81 -5.95
CA TRP A 24 -6.26 -2.95 -4.77
C TRP A 24 -6.00 -3.82 -3.55
N VAL A 25 -4.96 -3.51 -2.80
CA VAL A 25 -4.51 -4.32 -1.66
C VAL A 25 -4.50 -3.50 -0.39
N ASN A 26 -4.86 -4.14 0.73
CA ASN A 26 -4.65 -3.62 2.06
C ASN A 26 -3.15 -3.72 2.40
N VAL A 27 -2.54 -2.59 2.73
CA VAL A 27 -1.13 -2.50 3.09
C VAL A 27 -0.97 -2.75 4.59
N ASP A 28 -0.16 -3.74 4.96
CA ASP A 28 0.10 -4.06 6.37
C ASP A 28 1.07 -3.07 7.03
N VAL A 29 2.13 -2.67 6.31
CA VAL A 29 3.19 -1.78 6.85
C VAL A 29 3.65 -0.80 5.78
N LEU A 30 3.63 0.49 6.11
CA LEU A 30 4.27 1.56 5.35
C LEU A 30 5.51 2.04 6.11
N MET A 31 6.70 1.86 5.53
CA MET A 31 7.97 2.29 6.13
C MET A 31 8.57 3.43 5.31
N ILE A 32 9.03 4.47 5.99
CA ILE A 32 9.58 5.69 5.38
C ILE A 32 10.94 5.97 6.04
N ASN A 33 11.95 6.33 5.25
CA ASN A 33 13.26 6.72 5.77
C ASN A 33 13.35 8.26 5.95
N ASP A 34 14.41 8.70 6.61
CA ASP A 34 14.68 10.11 6.90
C ASP A 34 14.70 11.00 5.64
N ILE A 35 15.24 10.50 4.52
CA ILE A 35 15.32 11.24 3.26
C ILE A 35 13.95 11.42 2.58
N THR A 36 13.08 10.42 2.62
CA THR A 36 11.78 10.43 1.94
C THR A 36 10.64 10.99 2.81
N CYS A 37 10.82 11.01 4.13
CA CYS A 37 9.83 11.47 5.10
C CYS A 37 9.34 12.92 4.88
N PRO A 38 10.19 13.92 4.57
CA PRO A 38 9.72 15.29 4.36
C PRO A 38 8.71 15.40 3.21
N GLY A 39 8.93 14.67 2.12
CA GLY A 39 8.03 14.65 0.97
C GLY A 39 6.70 13.97 1.29
N VAL A 40 6.76 12.77 1.88
CA VAL A 40 5.56 12.00 2.21
C VAL A 40 4.71 12.71 3.26
N SER A 41 5.32 13.21 4.34
CA SER A 41 4.60 13.94 5.39
C SER A 41 3.97 15.25 4.87
N GLY A 42 4.61 15.92 3.91
CA GLY A 42 4.04 17.08 3.22
C GLY A 42 2.78 16.73 2.43
N ILE A 43 2.80 15.62 1.69
CA ILE A 43 1.63 15.11 0.96
C ILE A 43 0.52 14.72 1.95
N PHE A 44 0.84 14.01 3.02
CA PHE A 44 -0.15 13.60 4.02
C PHE A 44 -0.86 14.81 4.64
N LYS A 45 -0.12 15.86 4.98
CA LYS A 45 -0.72 17.11 5.49
C LYS A 45 -1.59 17.81 4.45
N LYS A 46 -1.14 17.84 3.19
CA LYS A 46 -1.86 18.49 2.09
C LYS A 46 -3.19 17.79 1.77
N GLU A 47 -3.20 16.46 1.73
CA GLU A 47 -4.37 15.67 1.32
C GLU A 47 -5.29 15.29 2.49
N PHE A 48 -4.75 15.13 3.71
CA PHE A 48 -5.49 14.61 4.89
C PHE A 48 -5.47 15.55 6.11
N GLY A 49 -4.84 16.73 6.00
CA GLY A 49 -4.84 17.76 7.04
C GLY A 49 -3.71 17.66 8.07
N ASN A 50 -3.63 18.66 8.95
CA ASN A 50 -2.50 18.83 9.89
C ASN A 50 -2.36 17.70 10.93
N THR A 51 -3.40 16.91 11.15
CA THR A 51 -3.43 15.78 12.09
C THR A 51 -3.16 14.43 11.44
N ALA A 52 -2.85 14.41 10.14
CA ALA A 52 -2.50 13.20 9.41
C ALA A 52 -1.25 12.54 10.02
N LYS A 53 -1.29 11.21 10.18
CA LYS A 53 -0.22 10.38 10.74
C LYS A 53 0.25 9.37 9.72
#